data_AF-S8D4P5-F1
#
_entry.id   AF-S8D4P5-F1
#
_cell.length_a   1.000
_cell.length_b   1.000
_cell.length_c   1.000
_cell.angle_alpha   90.00
_cell.angle_beta   90.00
_cell.angle_gamma   90.00
#
_symmetry.space_group_name_H-M   'P 1'
#
loop_
_entity.id
_entity.type
_entity.pdbx_description
1 polymer ?
#
loop_
_entity_poly.entity_id
_entity_poly.type
_entity_poly.pdbx_seq_one_letter_code
_entity_poly.pdbx_strand_id
1 'polypeptide(L)' 'VFIPSYRCKPQDIITAKDEQKSRTLIQNSLNSYPHEEVPSHLTLRPFQYKGLVNQIIDSKWFGLKLNELLVVEYYSRQT' A
#
# COMPACT_ATOMS: atom_id res chain seq x y z
N VAL A 1 -7.97 11.69 5.55
CA VAL A 1 -8.83 10.64 4.97
C VAL A 1 -9.11 9.61 6.05
N PHE A 2 -10.37 9.20 6.23
CA PHE A 2 -10.77 8.22 7.28
C PHE A 2 -11.43 6.96 6.69
N ILE A 3 -11.45 6.80 5.36
CA ILE A 3 -12.14 5.73 4.64
C ILE A 3 -11.09 4.74 4.11
N PRO A 4 -11.12 3.45 4.50
CA PRO A 4 -10.15 2.45 4.05
C PRO A 4 -10.19 2.17 2.53
N SER A 5 -11.35 2.32 1.89
CA SER A 5 -11.52 2.13 0.44
C SER A 5 -11.05 3.33 -0.40
N TYR A 6 -10.39 4.31 0.21
CA TYR A 6 -9.83 5.44 -0.54
C TYR A 6 -8.82 4.95 -1.58
N ARG A 7 -9.03 5.34 -2.84
CA ARG A 7 -8.15 4.98 -3.96
C ARG A 7 -7.03 6.00 -4.10
N CYS A 8 -5.84 5.65 -3.63
CA CYS A 8 -4.65 6.48 -3.81
C CYS A 8 -4.32 6.70 -5.29
N LYS A 9 -3.81 7.88 -5.61
CA LYS A 9 -3.34 8.27 -6.94
C LYS A 9 -1.81 8.39 -6.95
N PRO A 10 -1.18 8.27 -8.13
CA PRO A 10 0.22 8.64 -8.27
C PRO A 10 0.46 10.05 -7.73
N GLN A 11 1.61 10.23 -7.07
CA GLN A 11 2.03 11.43 -6.35
C GLN A 11 1.31 11.69 -5.01
N ASP A 12 0.37 10.85 -4.60
CA ASP A 12 -0.21 10.95 -3.25
C ASP A 12 0.86 10.71 -2.18
N ILE A 13 0.87 11.61 -1.19
CA ILE A 13 1.74 11.52 -0.01
C ILE A 13 0.93 10.97 1.16
N ILE A 14 1.37 9.83 1.70
CA ILE A 14 0.74 9.17 2.83
C ILE A 14 1.55 9.51 4.09
N THR A 15 0.92 10.16 5.06
CA THR A 15 1.56 10.54 6.32
C THR A 15 0.69 10.19 7.53
N ALA A 16 1.36 9.97 8.65
CA ALA A 16 0.70 9.93 9.95
C ALA A 16 0.04 11.27 10.28
N LYS A 17 -0.99 11.24 11.13
CA LYS A 17 -1.42 12.44 11.85
C LYS A 17 -0.27 12.92 12.75
N ASP A 18 -0.14 14.23 12.92
CA ASP A 18 0.87 14.83 13.80
C ASP A 18 0.47 14.72 15.28
N GLU A 19 0.31 13.48 15.74
CA GLU A 19 0.06 13.14 17.13
C GLU A 19 1.04 12.05 17.57
N GLN A 20 1.48 12.13 18.82
CA GLN A 20 2.47 11.20 19.36
C GLN A 20 1.98 9.75 19.31
N LYS A 21 0.71 9.50 19.63
CA LYS A 21 0.11 8.16 19.59
C LYS A 21 0.18 7.54 18.18
N SER A 22 -0.16 8.29 17.14
CA SER A 22 -0.07 7.80 15.75
C SER A 22 1.37 7.55 15.31
N ARG A 23 2.32 8.39 15.72
CA ARG A 23 3.74 8.18 15.42
C ARG A 23 4.29 6.94 16.09
N THR A 24 3.98 6.72 17.36
CA THR A 24 4.39 5.52 18.12
C THR A 24 3.84 4.24 17.48
N LEU A 25 2.59 4.24 17.03
CA LEU A 25 2.00 3.08 16.34
C LEU A 25 2.78 2.73 15.07
N ILE A 26 3.05 3.73 14.21
CA ILE A 26 3.79 3.52 12.96
C ILE A 26 5.23 3.07 13.23
N GLN A 27 5.90 3.68 14.21
CA GLN A 27 7.25 3.30 14.61
C GLN A 27 7.31 1.84 15.08
N ASN A 28 6.37 1.43 15.93
CA ASN A 28 6.30 0.05 16.41
C ASN A 28 6.08 -0.94 15.25
N SER A 29 5.19 -0.61 14.31
CA SER A 29 4.96 -1.44 13.12
C SER A 29 6.22 -1.57 12.25
N LEU A 30 6.90 -0.46 11.96
CA LEU A 30 8.13 -0.46 11.16
C LEU A 30 9.28 -1.22 11.85
N ASN A 31 9.37 -1.15 13.18
CA ASN A 31 10.39 -1.89 13.93
C ASN A 31 10.07 -3.40 14.04
N SER A 32 8.78 -3.76 14.03
CA SER A 32 8.33 -5.15 14.15
C SER A 32 8.42 -5.95 12.86
N TYR A 33 8.40 -5.25 11.72
CA TYR A 33 8.46 -5.89 10.41
C TYR A 33 9.93 -6.01 9.98
N PRO A 34 10.43 -7.20 9.61
CA PRO A 34 11.72 -7.30 8.94
C PRO A 34 11.67 -6.41 7.69
N HIS A 35 12.76 -5.73 7.36
CA HIS A 35 12.86 -4.87 6.17
C HIS A 35 12.63 -5.70 4.89
N GLU A 36 11.38 -6.03 4.57
CA GLU A 36 11.03 -6.43 3.22
C GLU A 36 11.28 -5.23 2.31
N GLU A 37 11.80 -5.52 1.13
CA GLU A 37 12.04 -4.49 0.12
C GLU A 37 10.72 -3.78 -0.18
N VAL A 38 10.72 -2.47 0.03
CA VAL A 38 9.60 -1.62 -0.35
C VAL A 38 9.43 -1.76 -1.87
N PRO A 39 8.23 -2.12 -2.36
CA PRO A 39 7.99 -2.25 -3.80
C PRO A 39 8.35 -0.97 -4.54
N SER A 40 8.88 -1.09 -5.76
CA SER A 40 9.38 0.04 -6.57
C SER A 40 8.33 1.13 -6.89
N HIS A 41 7.03 0.79 -6.91
CA HIS A 41 5.95 1.79 -7.05
C HIS A 41 5.71 2.64 -5.79
N LEU A 42 6.37 2.31 -4.68
CA LEU A 42 6.26 3.02 -3.40
C LEU A 42 7.62 3.55 -2.97
N THR A 43 7.60 4.68 -2.26
CA THR A 43 8.79 5.17 -1.57
C THR A 43 8.45 5.44 -0.13
N LEU A 44 9.18 4.78 0.77
CA LEU A 44 9.11 5.02 2.19
C LEU A 44 10.29 5.89 2.62
N ARG A 45 10.01 6.97 3.35
CA ARG A 45 11.02 7.81 4.03
C ARG A 45 10.93 7.53 5.54
N PRO A 46 11.74 6.61 6.08
CA PRO A 46 11.58 6.11 7.46
C PRO A 46 11.67 7.22 8.51
N PHE A 47 12.64 8.12 8.38
CA PHE A 47 12.84 9.23 9.34
C PHE A 47 11.70 10.24 9.37
N GLN A 48 10.93 10.35 8.28
CA GLN A 48 9.81 11.29 8.18
C GLN A 48 8.47 10.61 8.39
N TYR A 49 8.43 9.27 8.49
CA TYR A 49 7.22 8.45 8.45
C TYR A 49 6.28 8.85 7.31
N LYS A 50 6.87 9.10 6.13
CA LYS A 50 6.16 9.48 4.91
C LYS A 50 6.27 8.39 3.86
N GLY A 51 5.14 8.03 3.28
CA GLY A 51 5.03 7.23 2.07
C GLY A 51 4.71 8.11 0.86
N LEU A 52 5.21 7.72 -0.31
CA LEU A 52 4.85 8.31 -1.60
C LEU A 52 4.40 7.20 -2.55
N VAL A 53 3.29 7.44 -3.24
CA VAL A 53 2.83 6.59 -4.34
C VAL A 53 3.48 7.09 -5.62
N ASN A 54 4.43 6.33 -6.18
CA ASN A 54 5.18 6.77 -7.35
C ASN A 54 4.38 6.61 -8.65
N GLN A 55 3.69 5.48 -8.79
CA GLN A 55 3.03 5.11 -10.04
C GLN A 55 1.92 4.08 -9.82
N ILE A 56 1.14 3.84 -10.87
CA ILE A 56 0.18 2.73 -10.93
C ILE A 56 0.96 1.41 -10.95
N ILE A 57 0.46 0.41 -10.22
CA ILE A 57 1.08 -0.90 -10.11
C ILE A 57 0.93 -1.70 -11.41
N ASP A 58 1.98 -2.44 -11.79
CA ASP A 58 1.94 -3.45 -12.85
C ASP A 58 1.46 -4.79 -12.26
N SER A 59 0.71 -5.59 -13.01
CA SER A 59 0.21 -6.90 -12.55
C SER A 59 1.34 -7.84 -12.13
N LYS A 60 2.57 -7.64 -12.65
CA LYS A 60 3.76 -8.41 -12.24
C LYS A 60 4.24 -8.13 -10.81
N TRP A 61 3.87 -6.98 -10.24
CA TRP A 61 4.31 -6.55 -8.90
C TRP A 61 3.36 -6.98 -7.79
N PHE A 62 2.35 -7.79 -8.14
CA PHE A 62 1.40 -8.32 -7.19
C PHE A 62 2.05 -9.42 -6.35
N GLY A 63 2.07 -9.25 -5.02
CA GLY A 63 2.64 -10.22 -4.08
C GLY A 63 1.80 -11.48 -3.87
N LEU A 64 0.72 -11.66 -4.64
CA LEU A 64 -0.18 -12.81 -4.54
C LEU A 64 -0.12 -13.63 -5.83
N LYS A 65 0.12 -14.93 -5.68
CA LYS A 65 0.05 -15.89 -6.79
C LYS A 65 -1.42 -16.15 -7.14
N LEU A 66 -1.97 -15.34 -8.06
CA LEU A 66 -3.37 -15.41 -8.47
C LEU A 66 -3.49 -15.49 -10.00
N ASN A 67 -4.44 -16.29 -10.48
CA ASN A 67 -4.80 -16.33 -11.89
C ASN A 67 -6.04 -15.46 -12.13
N GLU A 68 -5.82 -14.26 -12.66
CA GLU A 68 -6.86 -13.25 -12.90
C GLU A 68 -7.95 -13.76 -13.86
N LEU A 69 -7.60 -14.64 -14.80
CA LEU A 69 -8.54 -15.17 -15.79
C LEU A 69 -9.66 -16.01 -15.16
N LEU A 70 -9.35 -16.76 -14.09
CA LEU A 70 -10.36 -17.54 -13.37
C LEU A 70 -11.39 -16.65 -12.67
N VAL A 71 -10.96 -15.49 -12.17
CA VAL A 71 -11.85 -14.50 -11.56
C VAL A 71 -12.78 -13.91 -12.62
N VAL A 72 -12.23 -13.54 -13.78
CA VAL A 72 -13.01 -13.02 -14.91
C VAL A 72 -14.05 -14.05 -15.39
N GLU A 73 -13.66 -15.32 -15.55
CA GLU A 73 -14.57 -16.38 -15.96
C GLU A 73 -15.74 -16.56 -14.97
N TYR A 74 -15.43 -16.56 -13.67
CA TYR A 74 -16.44 -16.70 -12.63
C TYR A 74 -17.50 -15.59 -12.69
N TYR A 75 -17.06 -14.33 -12.76
CA TYR A 75 -17.97 -13.18 -12.80
C TYR A 75 -18.69 -13.00 -14.15
N SER A 76 -18.17 -13.59 -15.23
CA SER A 76 -18.87 -13.59 -16.53
C SER A 76 -20.18 -14.37 -16.51
N ARG A 77 -20.36 -15.29 -15.55
CA ARG A 77 -21.60 -16.07 -15.37
C ARG A 77 -22.61 -15.39 -14.44
N GLN A 78 -22.26 -14.24 -13.87
CA GLN A 78 -23.04 -13.54 -12.84
C GLN A 78 -23.97 -12.45 -13.42
N THR A 79 -24.38 -12.62 -14.67
CA THR A 79 -25.54 -11.94 -15.26
C THR A 79 -26.84 -12.59 -14.79
#